data_AF-A0A7V9U9T8-F1
#
_entry.id   AF-A0A7V9U9T8-F1
#
_cell.length_a   1.000
_cell.length_b   1.000
_cell.length_c   1.000
_cell.angle_alpha   90.00
_cell.angle_beta   90.00
_cell.angle_gamma   90.00
#
_symmetry.space_group_name_H-M   'P 1'
#
loop_
_entity.id
_entity.type
_entity.pdbx_description
1 polymer ?
#
loop_
_entity_poly.entity_id
_entity_poly.type
_entity_poly.pdbx_seq_one_letter_code
_entity_poly.pdbx_strand_id
1 'polypeptide(L)'
;MGTSSRWGSFLDSTLDRLGDAAIFAGLAIWFFEGGDDRLLAYVALWALVMGSVTSYTRAKAESLGMQARGGIAERADRLVAVLVLTFFADLLDLPILLTIVLWALAVASTITVGQRMVLVRRQALANPVLPS
;
A
#
# COMPACT_ATOMS: atom_id res chain seq x y z
N MET A 1 13.86 -26.28 10.17
CA MET A 1 14.16 -24.98 9.54
C MET A 1 13.56 -25.02 8.14
N GLY A 2 12.41 -24.38 7.95
CA GLY A 2 11.52 -24.60 6.82
C GLY A 2 12.12 -24.14 5.49
N THR A 3 12.00 -24.99 4.47
CA THR A 3 12.42 -24.72 3.10
C THR A 3 11.52 -23.62 2.52
N SER A 4 12.00 -22.36 2.50
CA SER A 4 11.32 -21.30 1.76
C SER A 4 11.43 -21.61 0.26
N SER A 5 10.42 -22.30 -0.29
CA SER A 5 10.32 -22.53 -1.73
C SER A 5 9.93 -21.23 -2.45
N ARG A 6 10.39 -21.04 -3.69
CA ARG A 6 10.01 -19.87 -4.52
C ARG A 6 8.49 -19.75 -4.67
N TRP A 7 7.79 -20.89 -4.73
CA TRP A 7 6.33 -20.95 -4.75
C TRP A 7 5.71 -20.43 -3.44
N GLY A 8 6.23 -20.87 -2.29
CA GLY A 8 5.75 -20.44 -0.98
C GLY A 8 5.86 -18.93 -0.79
N SER A 9 7.02 -18.34 -1.14
CA SER A 9 7.21 -16.89 -1.05
C SER A 9 6.28 -16.09 -1.98
N PHE A 10 5.99 -16.61 -3.18
CA PHE A 10 5.03 -16.00 -4.09
C PHE A 10 3.59 -16.06 -3.55
N LEU A 11 3.19 -17.22 -3.03
CA LEU A 11 1.86 -17.43 -2.47
C LEU A 11 1.63 -16.53 -1.24
N ASP A 12 2.58 -16.50 -0.32
CA ASP A 12 2.57 -15.66 0.89
C ASP A 12 2.37 -14.17 0.53
N SER A 13 3.21 -13.65 -0.37
CA SER A 13 3.09 -12.27 -0.86
C SER A 13 1.78 -11.97 -1.59
N THR A 14 1.11 -12.98 -2.14
CA THR A 14 -0.18 -12.82 -2.84
C THR A 14 -1.33 -12.83 -1.85
N LEU A 15 -1.30 -13.74 -0.87
CA LEU A 15 -2.29 -13.83 0.20
C LEU A 15 -2.27 -12.59 1.09
N ASP A 16 -1.10 -12.06 1.42
CA ASP A 16 -0.95 -10.79 2.15
C ASP A 16 -1.71 -9.65 1.46
N ARG A 17 -1.57 -9.53 0.13
CA ARG A 17 -2.26 -8.50 -0.65
C ARG A 17 -3.77 -8.69 -0.69
N LEU A 18 -4.23 -9.94 -0.74
CA LEU A 18 -5.66 -10.25 -0.68
C LEU A 18 -6.21 -9.92 0.71
N GLY A 19 -5.46 -10.20 1.77
CA GLY A 19 -5.79 -9.82 3.14
C GLY A 19 -5.93 -8.31 3.29
N ASP A 20 -4.91 -7.55 2.86
CA ASP A 20 -4.95 -6.09 2.84
C ASP A 20 -6.16 -5.58 2.06
N ALA A 21 -6.43 -6.15 0.89
CA ALA A 21 -7.54 -5.73 0.04
C ALA A 21 -8.91 -5.97 0.68
N ALA A 22 -9.09 -7.12 1.34
CA ALA A 22 -10.32 -7.48 2.03
C ALA A 22 -10.63 -6.51 3.18
N ILE A 23 -9.61 -6.05 3.91
CA ILE A 23 -9.77 -5.08 5.01
C ILE A 23 -10.34 -3.76 4.49
N PHE A 24 -9.71 -3.15 3.47
CA PHE A 24 -10.19 -1.88 2.93
C PHE A 24 -11.55 -2.01 2.23
N ALA A 25 -11.81 -3.14 1.55
CA ALA A 25 -13.11 -3.42 0.95
C ALA A 25 -14.21 -3.53 2.02
N GLY A 26 -13.96 -4.25 3.12
CA GLY A 26 -14.88 -4.36 4.24
C GLY A 26 -15.18 -3.01 4.89
N LEU A 27 -14.16 -2.18 5.11
CA LEU A 27 -14.33 -0.82 5.63
C LEU A 27 -15.17 0.04 4.68
N ALA A 28 -14.91 -0.01 3.38
CA ALA A 28 -15.70 0.74 2.40
C ALA A 28 -17.19 0.32 2.42
N ILE A 29 -17.47 -0.99 2.44
CA ILE A 29 -18.85 -1.51 2.55
C ILE A 29 -19.51 -1.02 3.84
N TRP A 30 -18.81 -1.13 4.98
CA TRP A 30 -19.35 -0.69 6.27
C TRP A 30 -19.70 0.80 6.27
N PHE A 31 -18.84 1.66 5.71
CA PHE A 31 -19.10 3.09 5.61
C PHE A 31 -20.22 3.45 4.63
N PHE A 32 -20.43 2.65 3.58
CA PHE A 32 -21.56 2.85 2.65
C PHE A 32 -22.91 2.42 3.24
N GLU A 33 -22.93 1.36 4.06
CA GLU A 33 -24.19 0.77 4.56
C GLU A 33 -24.57 1.21 5.97
N GLY A 34 -23.62 1.32 6.90
CA GLY A 34 -23.91 1.51 8.33
C GLY A 34 -23.17 2.66 9.01
N GLY A 35 -21.97 3.03 8.54
CA GLY A 35 -21.16 4.10 9.12
C GLY A 35 -21.58 5.52 8.73
N ASP A 36 -22.42 5.67 7.70
CA ASP A 36 -22.97 6.92 7.14
C ASP A 36 -21.92 8.02 6.83
N ASP A 37 -20.68 7.62 6.55
CA ASP A 37 -19.61 8.51 6.07
C ASP A 37 -19.12 8.04 4.70
N ARG A 38 -19.84 8.48 3.66
CA ARG A 38 -19.50 8.16 2.27
C ARG A 38 -18.12 8.67 1.87
N LEU A 39 -17.65 9.75 2.49
CA LEU A 39 -16.34 10.30 2.17
C LEU A 39 -15.26 9.33 2.61
N LEU A 40 -15.36 8.79 3.82
CA LEU A 40 -14.45 7.74 4.31
C LEU A 40 -14.55 6.44 3.52
N ALA A 41 -15.73 6.09 3.01
CA ALA A 41 -15.86 4.96 2.08
C ALA A 41 -15.00 5.16 0.83
N TYR A 42 -15.04 6.35 0.21
CA TYR A 42 -14.20 6.67 -0.94
C TYR A 42 -12.71 6.72 -0.58
N VAL A 43 -12.35 7.21 0.61
CA VAL A 43 -10.95 7.20 1.09
C VAL A 43 -10.44 5.77 1.28
N ALA A 44 -11.26 4.86 1.83
CA ALA A 44 -10.91 3.45 1.98
C ALA A 44 -10.71 2.77 0.61
N LEU A 45 -11.60 3.03 -0.36
CA LEU A 45 -11.43 2.57 -1.74
C LEU A 45 -10.17 3.14 -2.39
N TRP A 46 -9.87 4.41 -2.16
CA TRP A 46 -8.64 5.03 -2.66
C TRP A 46 -7.40 4.38 -2.05
N ALA A 47 -7.38 4.14 -0.74
CA ALA A 47 -6.29 3.44 -0.06
C ALA A 47 -6.08 2.03 -0.63
N LEU A 48 -7.16 1.28 -0.89
CA LEU A 48 -7.13 -0.02 -1.56
C LEU A 48 -6.45 0.04 -2.94
N VAL A 49 -6.89 0.98 -3.78
CA VAL A 49 -6.35 1.17 -5.14
C VAL A 49 -4.88 1.56 -5.06
N MET A 50 -4.51 2.54 -4.23
CA MET A 50 -3.13 3.01 -4.13
C MET A 50 -2.19 1.99 -3.50
N GLY A 51 -2.67 1.15 -2.57
CA GLY A 51 -1.94 -0.01 -2.07
C GLY A 51 -1.62 -1.01 -3.19
N SER A 52 -2.61 -1.31 -4.02
CA SER A 52 -2.47 -2.19 -5.19
C SER A 52 -1.50 -1.62 -6.23
N VAL A 53 -1.62 -0.33 -6.57
CA VAL A 53 -0.73 0.37 -7.51
C VAL A 53 0.69 0.45 -6.98
N THR A 54 0.88 0.64 -5.68
CA THR A 54 2.20 0.62 -5.05
C THR A 54 2.88 -0.73 -5.31
N SER A 55 2.19 -1.83 -5.04
CA SER A 55 2.70 -3.18 -5.30
C SER A 55 2.99 -3.44 -6.78
N TYR A 56 2.10 -3.01 -7.67
CA TYR A 56 2.25 -3.16 -9.12
C TYR A 56 3.43 -2.36 -9.68
N THR A 57 3.56 -1.08 -9.32
CA THR A 57 4.64 -0.21 -9.82
C THR A 57 6.01 -0.77 -9.49
N ARG A 58 6.16 -1.39 -8.31
CA ARG A 58 7.39 -2.10 -7.94
C ARG A 58 7.63 -3.34 -8.79
N ALA A 59 6.64 -4.22 -8.90
CA ALA A 59 6.77 -5.44 -9.70
C ALA A 59 7.07 -5.11 -11.17
N LYS A 60 6.43 -4.07 -11.73
CA LYS A 60 6.66 -3.63 -13.10
C LYS A 60 8.06 -3.04 -13.28
N ALA A 61 8.54 -2.22 -12.34
CA ALA A 61 9.91 -1.72 -12.38
C ALA A 61 10.93 -2.87 -12.34
N GLU A 62 10.78 -3.82 -11.41
CA GLU A 62 11.65 -4.99 -11.29
C GLU A 62 11.62 -5.84 -12.57
N SER A 63 10.46 -6.01 -13.22
CA SER A 63 10.36 -6.73 -14.51
C SER A 63 11.07 -6.04 -15.67
N LEU A 64 11.27 -4.71 -15.58
CA LEU A 64 12.02 -3.92 -16.56
C LEU A 64 13.50 -3.78 -16.17
N GLY A 65 14.01 -4.58 -15.23
CA GLY A 65 15.39 -4.47 -14.75
C GLY A 65 15.68 -3.19 -13.95
N MET A 66 14.66 -2.41 -13.62
CA MET A 66 14.78 -1.16 -12.86
C MET A 66 14.54 -1.41 -11.37
N GLN A 67 15.20 -0.62 -10.51
CA GLN A 67 15.03 -0.72 -9.08
C GLN A 67 13.99 0.27 -8.59
N ALA A 68 12.80 -0.20 -8.19
CA ALA A 68 11.84 0.59 -7.43
C ALA A 68 12.05 0.46 -5.90
N ARG A 69 13.32 0.35 -5.47
CA ARG A 69 13.71 0.38 -4.06
C ARG A 69 14.14 1.81 -3.70
N GLY A 70 13.21 2.63 -3.22
CA GLY A 70 13.48 4.00 -2.77
C GLY A 70 12.24 4.87 -2.63
N GLY A 71 12.32 5.84 -1.71
CA GLY A 71 11.29 6.82 -1.30
C GLY A 71 11.74 7.42 0.05
N ILE A 72 11.42 8.69 0.34
CA ILE A 72 12.06 9.55 1.39
C ILE A 72 11.93 9.04 2.86
N ALA A 73 11.32 7.89 3.11
CA ALA A 73 11.36 7.27 4.44
C ALA A 73 11.42 5.74 4.30
N GLU A 74 12.27 5.10 5.11
CA GLU A 74 12.34 3.65 5.22
C GLU A 74 10.94 3.05 5.41
N ARG A 75 10.66 2.03 4.60
CA ARG A 75 9.36 1.36 4.46
C ARG A 75 8.81 0.82 5.80
N ALA A 76 9.69 0.61 6.78
CA ALA A 76 9.36 0.10 8.11
C ALA A 76 8.72 1.18 9.00
N ASP A 77 9.27 2.39 9.06
CA ASP A 77 8.82 3.40 10.02
C ASP A 77 7.39 3.85 9.77
N ARG A 78 6.98 3.91 8.50
CA ARG A 78 5.63 4.33 8.13
C ARG A 78 4.60 3.23 8.30
N LEU A 79 4.96 1.97 8.05
CA LEU A 79 4.10 0.82 8.33
C LEU A 79 3.94 0.62 9.83
N VAL A 80 5.02 0.76 10.61
CA VAL A 80 4.99 0.71 12.06
C VAL A 80 4.16 1.86 12.61
N ALA A 81 4.35 3.09 12.16
CA ALA A 81 3.54 4.23 12.60
C ALA A 81 2.06 4.03 12.32
N VAL A 82 1.71 3.57 11.11
CA VAL A 82 0.30 3.27 10.77
C VAL A 82 -0.23 2.11 11.60
N LEU A 83 0.48 0.98 11.71
CA LEU A 83 0.05 -0.17 12.50
C LEU A 83 -0.13 0.16 13.97
N VAL A 84 0.77 0.95 14.54
CA VAL A 84 0.68 1.43 15.92
C VAL A 84 -0.55 2.34 16.07
N LEU A 85 -0.76 3.28 15.15
CA LEU A 85 -1.95 4.16 15.18
C LEU A 85 -3.26 3.37 15.01
N THR A 86 -3.31 2.38 14.12
CA THR A 86 -4.47 1.51 13.92
C THR A 86 -4.73 0.62 15.14
N PHE A 87 -3.68 0.05 15.75
CA PHE A 87 -3.80 -0.77 16.96
C PHE A 87 -4.36 0.05 18.13
N PHE A 88 -3.86 1.26 18.34
CA PHE A 88 -4.40 2.15 19.38
C PHE A 88 -5.79 2.69 19.03
N ALA A 89 -6.18 2.75 17.75
CA ALA A 89 -7.52 3.16 17.33
C ALA A 89 -8.58 2.13 17.73
N ASP A 90 -8.26 0.86 17.47
CA ASP A 90 -9.11 -0.29 17.81
C ASP A 90 -9.18 -0.51 19.32
N LEU A 91 -8.04 -0.38 20.02
CA LEU A 91 -7.96 -0.59 21.47
C LEU A 91 -8.72 0.49 22.29
N LEU A 92 -8.83 1.71 21.78
CA LEU A 92 -9.43 2.85 22.49
C LEU A 92 -10.86 3.19 22.04
N ASP A 93 -11.41 2.45 21.07
CA ASP A 93 -12.76 2.64 20.50
C ASP A 93 -13.01 4.10 20.04
N LEU A 94 -12.00 4.71 19.42
CA LEU A 94 -12.00 6.12 19.02
C LEU A 94 -12.30 6.26 17.52
N PRO A 95 -13.54 6.57 17.10
CA PRO A 95 -13.91 6.67 15.68
C PRO A 95 -13.15 7.76 14.91
N ILE A 96 -12.72 8.82 15.61
CA ILE A 96 -11.85 9.87 15.05
C ILE A 96 -10.49 9.30 14.62
N LEU A 97 -9.96 8.30 15.32
CA LEU A 97 -8.64 7.76 15.03
C LEU A 97 -8.66 6.89 13.76
N LEU A 98 -9.74 6.14 13.52
CA LEU A 98 -9.95 5.40 12.28
C LEU A 98 -9.99 6.33 11.06
N THR A 99 -10.65 7.48 11.20
CA THR A 99 -10.65 8.56 10.19
C THR A 99 -9.22 9.03 9.88
N ILE A 100 -8.44 9.36 10.92
CA ILE A 100 -7.05 9.81 10.77
C ILE A 100 -6.19 8.75 10.09
N VAL A 101 -6.32 7.48 10.48
CA VAL A 101 -5.57 6.35 9.93
C VAL A 101 -5.87 6.13 8.46
N LEU A 102 -7.15 6.12 8.05
CA LEU A 102 -7.54 5.94 6.65
C LEU A 102 -6.99 7.05 5.75
N TRP A 103 -7.11 8.30 6.20
CA TRP A 103 -6.55 9.43 5.47
C TRP A 103 -5.01 9.37 5.40
N ALA A 104 -4.34 9.03 6.50
CA ALA A 104 -2.90 8.86 6.52
C ALA A 104 -2.46 7.76 5.55
N LEU A 105 -3.14 6.61 5.53
CA LEU A 105 -2.88 5.51 4.62
C LEU A 105 -3.08 5.90 3.16
N ALA A 106 -4.18 6.58 2.84
CA ALA A 106 -4.51 7.06 1.50
C ALA A 106 -3.44 8.04 0.99
N VAL A 107 -3.10 9.06 1.78
CA VAL A 107 -2.09 10.07 1.43
C VAL A 107 -0.72 9.44 1.29
N ALA A 108 -0.32 8.61 2.26
CA ALA A 108 0.99 8.02 2.27
C ALA A 108 1.20 7.03 1.11
N SER A 109 0.19 6.24 0.77
CA SER A 109 0.22 5.34 -0.39
C SER A 109 0.32 6.13 -1.69
N THR A 110 -0.42 7.25 -1.80
CA THR A 110 -0.38 8.14 -2.95
C THR A 110 1.01 8.75 -3.18
N ILE A 111 1.60 9.30 -2.12
CA ILE A 111 2.96 9.85 -2.16
C ILE A 111 3.97 8.77 -2.57
N THR A 112 3.81 7.54 -2.07
CA THR A 112 4.70 6.42 -2.38
C THR A 112 4.68 6.07 -3.87
N VAL A 113 3.48 6.02 -4.47
CA VAL A 113 3.33 5.76 -5.91
C VAL A 113 4.05 6.85 -6.70
N GLY A 114 3.84 8.12 -6.37
CA GLY A 114 4.51 9.24 -7.02
C GLY A 114 6.04 9.15 -6.92
N GLN A 115 6.57 8.86 -5.73
CA GLN A 115 8.01 8.66 -5.51
C GLN A 115 8.57 7.52 -6.38
N ARG A 116 7.88 6.38 -6.43
CA ARG A 116 8.29 5.23 -7.27
C ARG A 116 8.28 5.58 -8.74
N MET A 117 7.23 6.26 -9.22
CA MET A 117 7.16 6.71 -10.61
C MET A 117 8.29 7.68 -10.96
N VAL A 118 8.62 8.63 -10.09
CA VAL A 118 9.74 9.57 -10.31
C VAL A 118 11.09 8.83 -10.33
N LEU A 119 11.31 7.87 -9.44
CA LEU A 119 12.54 7.06 -9.41
C LEU A 119 12.70 6.23 -10.69
N VAL A 120 11.63 5.55 -11.12
CA VAL A 120 11.62 4.78 -12.37
C VAL A 120 11.84 5.69 -13.57
N ARG A 121 11.19 6.86 -13.61
CA ARG A 121 11.40 7.86 -14.67
C ARG A 121 12.86 8.33 -14.74
N ARG A 122 13.50 8.59 -13.60
CA ARG A 122 14.92 8.98 -13.55
C ARG A 122 15.83 7.88 -14.07
N GLN A 123 15.57 6.63 -13.71
CA GLN A 123 16.35 5.48 -14.20
C GLN A 123 16.16 5.26 -15.72
N ALA A 124 14.93 5.35 -16.21
CA ALA A 124 14.62 5.23 -17.63
C ALA A 124 15.27 6.32 -18.49
N LEU A 125 15.36 7.55 -17.98
CA LEU A 125 16.04 8.65 -18.67
C LEU A 125 17.58 8.54 -18.62
N ALA A 126 18.12 7.95 -17.55
CA ALA A 126 19.57 7.75 -17.41
C ALA A 126 20.10 6.57 -18.25
N ASN A 127 19.26 5.56 -18.51
CA ASN A 127 19.59 4.40 -19.34
C ASN A 127 18.56 4.23 -20.48
N PRO A 128 18.69 4.95 -21.62
CA PRO A 128 17.77 4.87 -22.74
C PRO A 128 17.78 3.53 -23.49
N VAL A 129 18.62 2.57 -23.09
CA VAL A 129 18.74 1.24 -23.72
C VAL A 129 18.17 0.18 -22.79
N LEU A 130 16.92 -0.24 -23.04
CA LEU A 130 16.47 -1.61 -22.75
C LEU A 130 15.63 -2.17 -23.93
N PRO A 131 16.23 -2.45 -25.10
CA PRO A 131 15.92 -3.67 -25.85
C PRO A 131 16.61 -4.85 -25.14
N SER A 132 16.00 -6.02 -24.93
CA SER A 132 15.11 -6.81 -25.79
C SER A 132 13.88 -7.35 -25.06
#